data_AF-A0A1F7VIF5-F1
#
_entry.id   AF-A0A1F7VIF5-F1
#
_cell.length_a   1.000
_cell.length_b   1.000
_cell.length_c   1.000
_cell.angle_alpha   90.00
_cell.angle_beta   90.00
_cell.angle_gamma   90.00
#
_symmetry.space_group_name_H-M   'P 1'
#
loop_
_entity.id
_entity.type
_entity.pdbx_description
1 polymer ?
#
loop_
_entity_poly.entity_id
_entity_poly.type
_entity_poly.pdbx_seq_one_letter_code
_entity_poly.pdbx_strand_id
1 'polypeptide(L)'
;MYHLFFIDCEAVGRCPSKGKLIEFGAVAFPSKATFHGVLQTGKQSNEHSAIIDEREVFEKFEKWMLKITKGARPVFVSDNPAFDWQWINDGFWRTLNRNPFGHSARRIGDFYAGLVGDFANASSWKKLRTTPHDHNPVHDAMGNLEAFERLLKEER
;
A
#
# COMPACT_ATOMS: atom_id res chain seq x y z
N MET A 1 -16.58 3.70 11.22
CA MET A 1 -16.15 2.60 10.33
C MET A 1 -14.71 2.87 9.95
N TYR A 2 -13.82 1.88 10.00
CA TYR A 2 -12.43 2.09 9.56
C TYR A 2 -12.39 2.17 8.03
N HIS A 3 -11.63 3.13 7.51
CA HIS A 3 -11.42 3.31 6.07
C HIS A 3 -9.93 3.15 5.74
N LEU A 4 -9.25 2.26 6.46
CA LEU A 4 -7.81 2.06 6.35
C LEU A 4 -7.51 1.05 5.24
N PHE A 5 -6.59 1.42 4.36
CA PHE A 5 -6.06 0.56 3.30
C PHE A 5 -4.56 0.45 3.49
N PHE A 6 -4.10 -0.78 3.77
CA PHE A 6 -2.68 -1.12 3.86
C PHE A 6 -2.16 -1.32 2.45
N ILE A 7 -1.15 -0.58 2.06
CA ILE A 7 -0.65 -0.55 0.69
C ILE A 7 0.86 -0.75 0.69
N ASP A 8 1.32 -1.53 -0.28
CA ASP A 8 2.72 -1.80 -0.56
C ASP A 8 2.94 -1.72 -2.08
N CYS A 9 4.08 -1.17 -2.51
CA CYS A 9 4.39 -0.93 -3.91
C CYS A 9 5.73 -1.54 -4.31
N GLU A 10 5.72 -2.23 -5.45
CA GLU A 10 6.94 -2.66 -6.14
C GLU A 10 7.20 -1.75 -7.34
N ALA A 11 8.39 -1.15 -7.38
CA ALA A 11 8.76 -0.16 -8.40
C ALA A 11 10.21 -0.32 -8.83
N VAL A 12 10.49 0.03 -10.09
CA VAL A 12 11.87 0.19 -10.57
C VAL A 12 12.25 1.65 -10.45
N GLY A 13 13.33 1.96 -9.73
CA GLY A 13 13.80 3.32 -9.47
C GLY A 13 13.37 3.85 -8.10
N ARG A 14 13.74 5.10 -7.80
CA ARG A 14 13.56 5.68 -6.44
C ARG A 14 12.37 6.62 -6.30
N CYS A 15 11.87 7.17 -7.41
CA CYS A 15 10.78 8.12 -7.43
C CYS A 15 10.14 8.18 -8.83
N PRO A 16 8.92 8.74 -8.95
CA PRO A 16 8.21 8.84 -10.22
C PRO A 16 8.98 9.48 -11.39
N SER A 17 9.85 10.45 -11.12
CA SER A 17 10.63 11.12 -12.18
C SER A 17 11.82 10.31 -12.70
N LYS A 18 12.19 9.21 -12.03
CA LYS A 18 13.38 8.39 -12.33
C LYS A 18 13.07 6.89 -12.43
N GLY A 19 11.79 6.52 -12.45
CA GLY A 19 11.38 5.14 -12.33
C GLY A 19 9.93 4.91 -12.74
N LYS A 20 9.44 3.71 -12.48
CA LYS A 20 8.07 3.28 -12.80
C LYS A 20 7.54 2.36 -11.71
N LEU A 21 6.28 2.55 -11.34
CA LEU A 21 5.52 1.59 -10.55
C LEU A 21 5.27 0.34 -11.41
N ILE A 22 5.58 -0.84 -10.87
CA ILE A 22 5.45 -2.13 -11.55
C ILE A 22 4.15 -2.80 -11.11
N GLU A 23 3.92 -2.85 -9.80
CA GLU A 23 2.72 -3.39 -9.20
C GLU A 23 2.52 -2.85 -7.78
N PHE A 24 1.31 -2.98 -7.25
CA PHE A 24 0.99 -2.65 -5.88
C PHE A 24 -0.10 -3.55 -5.32
N GLY A 25 -0.07 -3.76 -4.01
CA GLY A 25 -1.06 -4.50 -3.26
C GLY A 25 -1.79 -3.56 -2.32
N ALA A 26 -3.09 -3.77 -2.16
CA ALA A 26 -3.89 -3.08 -1.16
C ALA A 26 -4.74 -4.07 -0.36
N VAL A 27 -4.80 -3.89 0.96
CA VAL A 27 -5.63 -4.70 1.85
C VAL A 27 -6.50 -3.79 2.72
N ALA A 28 -7.82 -3.98 2.65
CA ALA A 28 -8.79 -3.19 3.40
C ALA A 28 -8.94 -3.73 4.83
N PHE A 29 -8.83 -2.84 5.82
CA PHE A 29 -9.11 -3.19 7.22
C PHE A 29 -10.56 -2.79 7.60
N PRO A 30 -11.32 -3.63 8.33
CA PRO A 30 -10.92 -4.93 8.90
C PRO A 30 -11.27 -6.14 8.01
N SER A 31 -11.84 -5.95 6.83
CA SER A 31 -12.38 -7.06 6.03
C SER A 31 -11.32 -7.99 5.43
N LYS A 32 -10.05 -7.56 5.38
CA LYS A 32 -8.94 -8.21 4.69
C LYS A 32 -9.19 -8.43 3.19
N ALA A 33 -10.15 -7.70 2.61
CA ALA A 33 -10.37 -7.70 1.17
C ALA A 33 -9.12 -7.15 0.47
N THR A 34 -8.70 -7.80 -0.60
CA THR A 34 -7.47 -7.46 -1.31
C THR A 34 -7.76 -6.82 -2.67
N PHE A 35 -6.79 -6.05 -3.15
CA PHE A 35 -6.69 -5.57 -4.53
C PHE A 35 -5.23 -5.68 -4.98
N HIS A 36 -5.01 -6.17 -6.19
CA HIS A 36 -3.69 -6.28 -6.81
C HIS A 36 -3.69 -5.44 -8.09
N GLY A 37 -2.95 -4.35 -8.09
CA GLY A 37 -2.75 -3.53 -9.27
C GLY A 37 -1.46 -3.91 -9.97
N VAL A 38 -1.56 -4.59 -11.11
CA VAL A 38 -0.40 -4.95 -11.95
C VAL A 38 -0.32 -3.96 -13.11
N LEU A 39 0.81 -3.28 -13.28
CA LEU A 39 1.05 -2.31 -14.35
C LEU A 39 2.01 -2.85 -15.42
N GLN A 40 2.91 -3.75 -15.01
CA GLN A 40 3.84 -4.42 -15.91
C GLN A 40 3.95 -5.89 -15.55
N THR A 41 3.74 -6.78 -16.52
CA THR A 41 3.91 -8.23 -16.34
C THR A 41 5.34 -8.66 -16.69
N GLY A 42 6.00 -9.40 -15.80
CA GLY A 42 7.30 -10.06 -16.06
C GLY A 42 8.54 -9.28 -15.59
N LYS A 43 9.65 -10.00 -15.34
CA LYS A 43 10.96 -9.39 -15.10
C LYS A 43 11.45 -8.75 -16.41
N GLN A 44 12.13 -7.61 -16.33
CA GLN A 44 12.66 -6.83 -17.47
C GLN A 44 13.49 -7.64 -18.50
N SER A 45 13.87 -8.89 -18.21
CA SER A 45 14.71 -9.75 -19.05
C SER A 45 13.99 -10.54 -20.14
N ASN A 46 12.65 -10.60 -20.17
CA ASN A 46 11.92 -11.38 -21.18
C ASN A 46 11.05 -10.46 -22.05
N GLU A 47 11.24 -10.56 -23.37
CA GLU A 47 10.75 -9.66 -24.44
C GLU A 47 9.21 -9.60 -24.63
N HIS A 48 8.41 -10.04 -23.65
CA HIS A 48 6.94 -10.13 -23.74
C HIS A 48 6.24 -9.56 -22.50
N SER A 49 6.65 -8.38 -22.02
CA SER A 49 5.84 -7.67 -21.02
C SER A 49 4.64 -7.03 -21.70
N ALA A 50 3.43 -7.52 -21.41
CA ALA A 50 2.21 -6.82 -21.79
C ALA A 50 2.13 -5.52 -20.98
N ILE A 51 2.04 -4.39 -21.67
CA ILE A 51 1.75 -3.11 -21.02
C ILE A 51 0.26 -3.11 -20.71
N ILE A 52 -0.08 -3.06 -19.42
CA ILE A 52 -1.46 -2.94 -18.97
C ILE A 52 -1.85 -1.46 -19.01
N ASP A 53 -3.09 -1.15 -19.38
CA ASP A 53 -3.58 0.23 -19.30
C ASP A 53 -3.64 0.67 -17.84
N GLU A 54 -2.68 1.50 -17.45
CA GLU A 54 -2.55 2.04 -16.11
C GLU A 54 -3.82 2.79 -15.67
N ARG A 55 -4.49 3.50 -16.59
CA ARG A 55 -5.73 4.19 -16.26
C ARG A 55 -6.79 3.21 -15.82
N GLU A 56 -6.95 2.09 -16.55
CA GLU A 56 -7.94 1.06 -16.19
C GLU A 56 -7.65 0.47 -14.79
N VAL A 57 -6.38 0.25 -14.45
CA VAL A 57 -5.97 -0.25 -13.13
C VAL A 57 -6.35 0.74 -12.02
N PHE A 58 -6.03 2.02 -12.18
CA PHE A 58 -6.36 3.04 -11.19
C PHE A 58 -7.88 3.32 -11.11
N GLU A 59 -8.63 3.23 -12.21
CA GLU A 59 -10.10 3.32 -12.20
C GLU A 59 -10.72 2.15 -11.41
N LYS A 60 -10.23 0.92 -11.63
CA LYS A 60 -10.69 -0.26 -10.89
C LYS A 60 -10.33 -0.15 -9.41
N PHE A 61 -9.13 0.33 -9.10
CA PHE A 61 -8.67 0.50 -7.73
C PHE A 61 -9.53 1.52 -6.99
N GLU A 62 -9.79 2.68 -7.59
CA GLU A 62 -10.68 3.69 -7.02
C GLU A 62 -12.10 3.17 -6.78
N LYS A 63 -12.70 2.52 -7.79
CA LYS A 63 -14.05 1.95 -7.69
C LYS A 63 -14.13 0.93 -6.55
N TRP A 64 -13.11 0.07 -6.42
CA TRP A 64 -13.01 -0.91 -5.36
C TRP A 64 -12.95 -0.25 -3.97
N MET A 65 -12.08 0.76 -3.79
CA MET A 65 -11.98 1.48 -2.52
C MET A 65 -13.27 2.19 -2.15
N LEU A 66 -13.87 2.94 -3.09
CA LEU A 66 -15.09 3.72 -2.83
C LEU A 66 -16.29 2.81 -2.54
N LYS A 67 -16.33 1.61 -3.12
CA LYS A 67 -17.32 0.59 -2.78
C LYS A 67 -17.18 0.14 -1.33
N ILE A 68 -15.95 -0.12 -0.87
CA ILE A 68 -15.67 -0.54 0.51
C ILE A 68 -15.97 0.59 1.50
N THR A 69 -15.56 1.83 1.19
CA THR A 69 -15.78 2.99 2.07
C THR A 69 -17.18 3.56 2.00
N LYS A 70 -18.06 3.05 1.12
CA LYS A 70 -19.39 3.62 0.83
C LYS A 70 -19.31 5.11 0.49
N GLY A 71 -18.31 5.48 -0.31
CA GLY A 71 -18.05 6.86 -0.73
C GLY A 71 -17.29 7.72 0.28
N ALA A 72 -17.01 7.23 1.49
CA ALA A 72 -16.17 7.95 2.44
C ALA A 72 -14.70 7.97 1.97
N ARG A 73 -13.92 8.93 2.47
CA ARG A 73 -12.51 9.09 2.09
C ARG A 73 -11.65 7.92 2.62
N PRO A 74 -10.92 7.20 1.75
CA PRO A 74 -9.98 6.17 2.19
C PRO A 74 -8.74 6.78 2.85
N VAL A 75 -8.12 6.04 3.76
CA VAL A 75 -6.90 6.40 4.49
C VAL A 75 -5.79 5.44 4.09
N PHE A 76 -4.68 6.00 3.61
CA PHE A 76 -3.50 5.25 3.20
C PHE A 76 -2.68 4.84 4.42
N VAL A 77 -2.32 3.56 4.52
CA VAL A 77 -1.45 3.01 5.58
C VAL A 77 -0.32 2.20 4.93
N SER A 78 0.91 2.36 5.40
CA SER A 78 2.08 1.62 4.91
C SER A 78 3.17 1.52 6.00
N ASP A 79 4.14 0.62 5.85
CA ASP A 79 5.37 0.63 6.68
C ASP A 79 6.37 1.71 6.25
N ASN A 80 6.38 2.07 4.96
CA ASN A 80 7.17 3.14 4.36
C ASN A 80 6.32 4.09 3.48
N PRO A 81 5.41 4.88 4.08
CA PRO A 81 4.47 5.69 3.31
C PRO A 81 5.13 6.72 2.40
N ALA A 82 6.34 7.19 2.70
CA ALA A 82 7.05 8.11 1.81
C ALA A 82 7.35 7.47 0.44
N PHE A 83 7.62 6.16 0.41
CA PHE A 83 7.89 5.41 -0.81
C PHE A 83 6.60 4.95 -1.50
N ASP A 84 5.67 4.32 -0.79
CA ASP A 84 4.47 3.77 -1.44
C ASP A 84 3.51 4.87 -1.89
N TRP A 85 3.32 5.91 -1.05
CA TRP A 85 2.37 6.97 -1.35
C TRP A 85 2.81 7.79 -2.57
N GLN A 86 4.11 8.05 -2.78
CA GLN A 86 4.55 8.83 -3.95
C GLN A 86 4.16 8.15 -5.26
N TRP A 87 4.23 6.82 -5.35
CA TRP A 87 3.89 6.08 -6.55
C TRP A 87 2.39 6.04 -6.79
N ILE A 88 1.61 5.76 -5.75
CA ILE A 88 0.15 5.75 -5.84
C ILE A 88 -0.38 7.15 -6.13
N ASN A 89 0.17 8.19 -5.49
CA ASN A 89 -0.21 9.56 -5.75
C ASN A 89 0.07 9.95 -7.20
N ASP A 90 1.28 9.68 -7.68
CA ASP A 90 1.66 10.00 -9.05
C ASP A 90 0.77 9.26 -10.08
N GLY A 91 0.57 7.95 -9.92
CA GLY A 91 -0.29 7.16 -10.80
C GLY A 91 -1.74 7.68 -10.85
N PHE A 92 -2.32 8.04 -9.70
CA PHE A 92 -3.65 8.66 -9.63
C PHE A 92 -3.73 10.02 -10.35
N TRP A 93 -2.73 10.88 -10.17
CA TRP A 93 -2.71 12.19 -10.83
C TRP A 93 -2.48 12.08 -12.34
N ARG A 94 -1.58 11.20 -12.79
CA ARG A 94 -1.33 10.97 -14.21
C ARG A 94 -2.55 10.39 -14.94
N THR A 95 -3.34 9.55 -14.28
CA THR A 95 -4.44 8.82 -14.93
C THR A 95 -5.82 9.43 -14.73
N LEU A 96 -6.15 9.85 -13.51
CA LEU A 96 -7.50 10.30 -13.12
C LEU A 96 -7.55 11.76 -12.68
N ASN A 97 -6.41 12.46 -12.67
CA ASN A 97 -6.28 13.86 -12.25
C ASN A 97 -6.84 14.14 -10.84
N ARG A 98 -6.77 13.13 -9.95
CA ARG A 98 -7.12 13.24 -8.52
C ARG A 98 -6.60 12.03 -7.75
N ASN A 99 -6.28 12.21 -6.47
CA ASN A 99 -5.90 11.13 -5.55
C ASN A 99 -6.94 10.97 -4.43
N PRO A 100 -7.69 9.85 -4.34
CA PRO A 100 -8.71 9.62 -3.31
C PRO A 100 -8.18 9.65 -1.87
N PHE A 101 -6.91 9.32 -1.66
CA PHE A 101 -6.27 9.36 -0.34
C PHE A 101 -5.92 10.78 0.11
N GLY A 102 -5.83 11.71 -0.84
CA GLY A 102 -5.25 13.06 -0.69
C GLY A 102 -3.82 13.04 -0.13
N HIS A 103 -3.42 14.09 0.59
CA HIS A 103 -2.00 14.45 0.81
C HIS A 103 -1.30 13.80 2.03
N SER A 104 -1.88 12.78 2.66
CA SER A 104 -1.31 12.18 3.89
C SER A 104 -1.49 10.68 3.96
N ALA A 105 -0.55 10.00 4.62
CA ALA A 105 -0.60 8.58 4.93
C ALA A 105 -0.29 8.34 6.43
N ARG A 106 -0.57 7.12 6.90
CA ARG A 106 -0.21 6.65 8.25
C ARG A 106 0.94 5.65 8.15
N ARG A 107 1.93 5.79 9.04
CA ARG A 107 3.04 4.86 9.17
C ARG A 107 2.82 3.94 10.37
N ILE A 108 2.84 2.64 10.15
CA ILE A 108 2.68 1.65 11.23
C ILE A 108 3.82 1.78 12.26
N GLY A 109 5.04 2.02 11.77
CA GLY A 109 6.22 2.23 12.61
C GLY A 109 6.09 3.39 13.59
N ASP A 110 5.48 4.50 13.21
CA ASP A 110 5.33 5.67 14.09
C ASP A 110 4.27 5.41 15.17
N PHE A 111 3.21 4.66 14.82
CA PHE A 111 2.23 4.20 15.80
C PHE A 111 2.87 3.27 16.83
N TYR A 112 3.63 2.27 16.38
CA TYR A 112 4.35 1.36 17.28
C TYR A 112 5.37 2.09 18.15
N ALA A 113 6.20 2.96 17.58
CA ALA A 113 7.18 3.76 18.31
C ALA A 113 6.51 4.56 19.45
N GLY A 114 5.35 5.17 19.16
CA GLY A 114 4.52 5.83 20.17
C GLY A 114 3.98 4.89 21.25
N LEU A 115 3.56 3.67 20.89
CA LEU A 115 3.08 2.67 21.85
C LEU A 115 4.18 2.20 22.81
N VAL A 116 5.42 2.03 22.33
CA VAL A 116 6.54 1.57 23.17
C VAL A 116 7.30 2.70 23.86
N GLY A 117 6.98 3.97 23.57
CA GLY A 117 7.65 5.13 24.14
C GLY A 117 9.09 5.32 23.64
N ASP A 118 9.44 4.70 22.51
CA ASP A 118 10.76 4.79 21.88
C ASP A 118 10.59 5.23 20.43
N PHE A 119 10.78 6.54 20.19
CA PHE A 119 10.63 7.14 18.87
C PHE A 119 11.62 6.61 17.84
N ALA A 120 12.77 6.09 18.27
CA ALA A 120 13.76 5.50 17.36
C ALA A 120 13.34 4.09 16.91
N ASN A 121 12.49 3.41 17.68
CA ASN A 121 12.05 2.06 17.39
C ASN A 121 10.84 2.02 16.44
N ALA A 122 11.06 2.34 15.17
CA ALA A 122 10.01 2.31 14.13
C ALA A 122 9.89 0.97 13.38
N SER A 123 10.66 -0.05 13.76
CA SER A 123 10.82 -1.29 12.98
C SER A 123 10.57 -2.59 13.73
N SER A 124 10.68 -2.63 15.07
CA SER A 124 10.57 -3.91 15.81
C SER A 124 9.21 -4.57 15.67
N TRP A 125 8.14 -3.80 15.40
CA TRP A 125 6.81 -4.34 15.12
C TRP A 125 6.78 -5.30 13.93
N LYS A 126 7.75 -5.26 13.00
CA LYS A 126 7.79 -6.15 11.84
C LYS A 126 7.84 -7.63 12.23
N LYS A 127 8.33 -7.96 13.43
CA LYS A 127 8.29 -9.32 14.02
C LYS A 127 6.85 -9.84 14.23
N LEU A 128 5.86 -8.94 14.21
CA LEU A 128 4.45 -9.26 14.42
C LEU A 128 3.74 -9.67 13.12
N ARG A 129 4.37 -9.52 11.94
CA ARG A 129 3.80 -10.00 10.67
C ARG A 129 3.58 -11.51 10.73
N THR A 130 2.42 -11.98 10.26
CA THR A 130 2.13 -13.42 10.14
C THR A 130 2.42 -13.88 8.71
N THR A 131 1.90 -13.17 7.72
CA THR A 131 2.27 -13.37 6.32
C THR A 131 3.72 -12.90 6.10
N PRO A 132 4.61 -13.76 5.55
CA PRO A 132 6.01 -13.41 5.29
C PRO A 132 6.14 -12.26 4.28
N HIS A 133 7.23 -11.49 4.41
CA HIS A 133 7.59 -10.49 3.42
C HIS A 133 8.32 -11.16 2.26
N ASP A 134 7.68 -11.26 1.09
CA ASP A 134 8.14 -12.08 -0.04
C ASP A 134 8.20 -11.33 -1.37
N HIS A 135 8.08 -10.00 -1.35
CA HIS A 135 8.01 -9.14 -2.54
C HIS A 135 6.78 -9.42 -3.42
N ASN A 136 5.75 -10.07 -2.88
CA ASN A 136 4.41 -9.95 -3.40
C ASN A 136 3.71 -8.82 -2.63
N PRO A 137 3.34 -7.71 -3.29
CA PRO A 137 2.87 -6.54 -2.56
C PRO A 137 1.52 -6.76 -1.86
N VAL A 138 0.72 -7.76 -2.29
CA VAL A 138 -0.51 -8.14 -1.57
C VAL A 138 -0.18 -8.87 -0.27
N HIS A 139 0.79 -9.79 -0.31
CA HIS A 139 1.25 -10.49 0.89
C HIS A 139 1.90 -9.53 1.88
N ASP A 140 2.70 -8.59 1.38
CA ASP A 140 3.41 -7.60 2.18
C ASP A 140 2.43 -6.64 2.87
N ALA A 141 1.44 -6.14 2.12
CA ALA A 141 0.35 -5.35 2.67
C ALA A 141 -0.52 -6.15 3.67
N MET A 142 -0.74 -7.45 3.45
CA MET A 142 -1.45 -8.33 4.38
C MET A 142 -0.67 -8.50 5.69
N GLY A 143 0.62 -8.81 5.62
CA GLY A 143 1.48 -8.94 6.80
C GLY A 143 1.51 -7.64 7.62
N ASN A 144 1.53 -6.50 6.94
CA ASN A 144 1.42 -5.17 7.57
C ASN A 144 0.08 -4.99 8.31
N LEU A 145 -1.05 -5.39 7.72
CA LEU A 145 -2.36 -5.35 8.36
C LEU A 145 -2.43 -6.29 9.56
N GLU A 146 -1.94 -7.52 9.44
CA GLU A 146 -1.93 -8.52 10.51
C GLU A 146 -1.10 -8.06 11.71
N ALA A 147 0.08 -7.48 11.45
CA ALA A 147 0.88 -6.88 12.51
C ALA A 147 0.12 -5.74 13.20
N PHE A 148 -0.57 -4.88 12.43
CA PHE A 148 -1.40 -3.81 13.00
C PHE A 148 -2.56 -4.35 13.86
N GLU A 149 -3.23 -5.44 13.44
CA GLU A 149 -4.26 -6.10 14.25
C GLU A 149 -3.71 -6.59 15.60
N ARG A 150 -2.47 -7.10 15.63
CA ARG A 150 -1.79 -7.54 16.85
C ARG A 150 -1.41 -6.35 17.73
N LEU A 151 -0.94 -5.25 17.14
CA LEU A 151 -0.70 -3.99 17.87
C LEU A 151 -1.96 -3.45 18.55
N LEU A 152 -3.12 -3.52 17.86
CA LEU A 152 -4.42 -3.14 18.44
C LEU A 152 -4.87 -4.04 19.59
N LYS A 153 -4.30 -5.25 19.70
CA LYS A 153 -4.48 -6.20 20.82
C LYS A 153 -3.37 -6.08 21.86
N GLU A 154 -2.58 -5.00 21.80
CA GLU A 154 -1.51 -4.68 22.73
C GLU A 154 -0.30 -5.65 22.70
N GLU A 155 -0.17 -6.47 21.66
CA GLU A 155 1.06 -7.23 21.41
C GLU A 155 2.17 -6.28 20.92
N ARG A 156 3.37 -6.33 21.50
CA ARG A 156 4.48 -5.40 21.20
C ARG A 156 5.83 -6.10 21.09
#